data_AF-A0A1F7H9N4-F1
#
_entry.id   AF-A0A1F7H9N4-F1
#
_cell.length_a   1.000
_cell.length_b   1.000
_cell.length_c   1.000
_cell.angle_alpha   90.00
_cell.angle_beta   90.00
_cell.angle_gamma   90.00
#
_symmetry.space_group_name_H-M   'P 1'
#
loop_
_entity.id
_entity.type
_entity.pdbx_description
1 polymer ?
#
loop_
_entity_poly.entity_id
_entity_poly.type
_entity_poly.pdbx_seq_one_letter_code
_entity_poly.pdbx_strand_id
1 'polypeptide(L)'
;MDKILFTLYVLLYGLVFSFTVSAFMLFRPFTYVENDHTYILCHTNQVRYETSPNLIYAIETKLDSFNDAKARKLCTYHIISDYINMYKVPKEVNYTFLPDKRTESGWLNALFGGFLVFLFGSAAIEAFYSQARLKIPYRFGKPFWNYLFSMINT
;
A
#
# COMPACT_ATOMS: atom_id res chain seq x y z
N MET A 1 -42.12 -5.59 10.48
CA MET A 1 -41.46 -5.44 9.18
C MET A 1 -40.47 -4.26 9.19
N ASP A 2 -40.90 -3.08 9.62
CA ASP A 2 -40.07 -1.86 9.60
C ASP A 2 -38.79 -1.93 10.44
N LYS A 3 -38.83 -2.60 11.61
CA LYS A 3 -37.64 -2.82 12.45
C LYS A 3 -36.57 -3.65 11.72
N ILE A 4 -36.98 -4.73 11.05
CA ILE A 4 -36.06 -5.61 10.28
C ILE A 4 -35.41 -4.83 9.14
N LEU A 5 -36.24 -4.05 8.43
CA LEU A 5 -35.80 -3.23 7.31
C LEU A 5 -34.80 -2.14 7.74
N PHE A 6 -35.04 -1.52 8.90
CA PHE A 6 -34.14 -0.55 9.50
C PHE A 6 -32.83 -1.20 9.98
N THR A 7 -32.89 -2.38 10.60
CA THR A 7 -31.69 -3.14 10.98
C THR A 7 -30.84 -3.49 9.77
N LEU A 8 -31.46 -3.97 8.68
CA LEU A 8 -30.74 -4.26 7.43
C LEU A 8 -30.07 -3.01 6.85
N TYR A 9 -30.77 -1.87 6.89
CA TYR A 9 -30.24 -0.60 6.40
C TYR A 9 -29.01 -0.15 7.20
N VAL A 10 -29.05 -0.26 8.54
CA VAL A 10 -27.90 0.02 9.41
C VAL A 10 -26.74 -0.94 9.14
N LEU A 11 -27.02 -2.24 8.96
CA LEU A 11 -25.99 -3.24 8.64
C LEU A 11 -25.29 -2.96 7.31
N LEU A 12 -26.05 -2.60 6.27
CA LEU A 12 -25.48 -2.26 4.96
C LEU A 12 -24.59 -1.03 5.03
N TYR A 13 -25.01 0.02 5.75
CA TYR A 13 -24.15 1.19 5.98
C TYR A 13 -22.91 0.84 6.82
N GLY A 14 -23.03 -0.05 7.80
CA GLY A 14 -21.88 -0.57 8.56
C GLY A 14 -20.88 -1.33 7.69
N LEU A 15 -21.37 -2.10 6.71
CA LEU A 15 -20.52 -2.76 5.71
C LEU A 15 -19.82 -1.74 4.81
N VAL A 16 -20.54 -0.76 4.27
CA VAL A 16 -19.96 0.32 3.45
C VAL A 16 -18.89 1.09 4.23
N PHE A 17 -19.14 1.36 5.52
CA PHE A 17 -18.14 2.00 6.38
C PHE A 17 -16.89 1.13 6.56
N SER A 18 -17.06 -0.17 6.81
CA SER A 18 -15.93 -1.11 6.90
C SER A 18 -15.11 -1.12 5.61
N PHE A 19 -15.75 -1.18 4.45
CA PHE A 19 -15.06 -1.11 3.15
C PHE A 19 -14.35 0.23 2.92
N THR A 20 -14.95 1.33 3.37
CA THR A 20 -14.36 2.67 3.31
C THR A 20 -13.05 2.72 4.11
N VAL A 21 -13.06 2.18 5.34
CA VAL A 21 -11.85 2.11 6.19
C VAL A 21 -10.80 1.18 5.56
N SER A 22 -11.20 0.03 5.02
CA SER A 22 -10.29 -0.88 4.32
C SER A 22 -9.63 -0.22 3.11
N ALA A 23 -10.41 0.48 2.28
CA ALA A 23 -9.88 1.22 1.14
C ALA A 23 -8.89 2.30 1.58
N PHE A 24 -9.23 3.09 2.60
CA PHE A 24 -8.32 4.09 3.17
C PHE A 24 -7.00 3.46 3.62
N MET A 25 -7.05 2.32 4.30
CA MET A 25 -5.85 1.61 4.77
C MET A 25 -5.00 1.05 3.63
N LEU A 26 -5.61 0.60 2.53
CA LEU A 26 -4.88 0.11 1.36
C LEU A 26 -4.18 1.24 0.59
N PHE A 27 -4.82 2.40 0.49
CA PHE A 27 -4.28 3.55 -0.25
C PHE A 27 -3.40 4.48 0.61
N ARG A 28 -3.21 4.18 1.89
CA ARG A 28 -2.33 4.95 2.77
C ARG A 28 -0.91 5.00 2.18
N PRO A 29 -0.19 6.12 2.36
CA PRO A 29 1.18 6.19 1.88
C PRO A 29 2.02 5.09 2.53
N PHE A 30 2.79 4.40 1.71
CA PHE A 30 3.76 3.41 2.17
C PHE A 30 5.11 3.70 1.54
N THR A 31 6.17 3.50 2.32
CA THR A 31 7.54 3.67 1.87
C THR A 31 8.16 2.30 1.68
N TYR A 32 8.81 2.10 0.54
CA TYR A 32 9.55 0.89 0.23
C TYR A 32 10.96 1.25 -0.25
N VAL A 33 11.84 0.25 -0.28
CA VAL A 33 13.18 0.38 -0.86
C VAL A 33 13.14 0.00 -2.32
N GLU A 34 13.56 0.93 -3.17
CA GLU A 34 13.66 0.72 -4.60
C GLU A 34 15.00 0.05 -4.92
N ASN A 35 14.99 -1.27 -5.10
CA ASN A 35 16.20 -2.08 -5.23
C ASN A 35 16.96 -1.81 -6.55
N ASP A 36 16.30 -1.25 -7.57
CA ASP A 36 16.91 -0.88 -8.84
C ASP A 36 17.75 0.41 -8.74
N HIS A 37 17.45 1.26 -7.76
CA HIS A 37 18.19 2.49 -7.49
C HIS A 37 18.92 2.47 -6.15
N THR A 38 19.07 1.28 -5.58
CA THR A 38 19.81 1.06 -4.34
C THR A 38 21.22 0.57 -4.63
N TYR A 39 22.16 0.92 -3.75
CA TYR A 39 23.58 0.69 -4.01
C TYR A 39 24.34 0.17 -2.79
N ILE A 40 25.42 -0.53 -3.10
CA ILE A 40 26.45 -0.98 -2.17
C ILE A 40 27.71 -0.18 -2.48
N LEU A 41 28.23 0.54 -1.49
CA LEU A 41 29.53 1.21 -1.57
C LEU A 41 30.57 0.38 -0.84
N CYS A 42 31.55 -0.17 -1.56
CA CYS A 42 32.60 -0.98 -0.98
C CYS A 42 33.65 -0.10 -0.30
N HIS A 43 34.02 -0.42 0.95
CA HIS A 43 34.95 0.40 1.74
C HIS A 43 36.37 0.40 1.15
N THR A 44 36.80 -0.74 0.62
CA THR A 44 38.19 -0.99 0.19
C THR A 44 38.61 -0.14 -1.01
N ASN A 45 37.72 0.06 -1.98
CA ASN A 45 38.03 0.72 -3.24
C ASN A 45 37.04 1.84 -3.61
N GLN A 46 36.07 2.12 -2.73
CA GLN A 46 35.02 3.12 -2.95
C GLN A 46 34.20 2.89 -4.23
N VAL A 47 34.20 1.66 -4.76
CA VAL A 47 33.39 1.29 -5.92
C VAL A 47 31.94 1.11 -5.48
N ARG A 48 31.04 1.64 -6.30
CA ARG A 48 29.60 1.55 -6.12
C ARG A 48 29.04 0.47 -7.02
N TYR A 49 28.26 -0.44 -6.44
CA TYR A 49 27.53 -1.48 -7.16
C TYR A 49 26.03 -1.28 -6.97
N GLU A 50 25.25 -1.39 -8.04
CA GLU A 50 23.78 -1.45 -7.98
C GLU A 50 23.32 -2.77 -7.38
N THR A 51 22.30 -2.76 -6.54
CA THR A 51 21.87 -3.97 -5.84
C THR A 51 21.11 -4.97 -6.72
N SER A 52 20.21 -4.49 -7.58
CA SER A 52 19.37 -5.34 -8.43
C SER A 52 20.15 -6.21 -9.43
N PRO A 53 21.11 -5.66 -10.24
CA PRO A 53 21.92 -6.49 -11.14
C PRO A 53 22.82 -7.49 -10.40
N ASN A 54 23.14 -7.21 -9.13
CA ASN A 54 23.94 -8.07 -8.27
C ASN A 54 23.11 -9.04 -7.42
N LEU A 55 21.79 -9.11 -7.66
CA LEU A 55 20.85 -10.00 -6.94
C LEU A 55 20.95 -9.84 -5.41
N ILE A 56 21.22 -8.61 -4.97
CA ILE A 56 21.19 -8.18 -3.58
C ILE A 56 19.87 -7.44 -3.41
N TYR A 57 19.03 -7.89 -2.49
CA TYR A 57 17.72 -7.26 -2.27
C TYR A 57 17.55 -6.89 -0.81
N ALA A 58 16.88 -5.76 -0.59
CA ALA A 58 16.45 -5.31 0.71
C ALA A 58 14.93 -5.18 0.72
N ILE A 59 14.30 -5.74 1.76
CA ILE A 59 12.85 -5.58 2.00
C ILE A 59 12.61 -4.26 2.75
N GLU A 60 13.52 -3.92 3.65
CA GLU A 60 13.52 -2.65 4.39
C GLU A 60 14.84 -1.92 4.14
N THR A 61 15.20 -1.00 5.04
CA THR A 61 16.44 -0.23 4.97
C THR A 61 17.68 -1.05 5.36
N LYS A 62 17.58 -2.38 5.34
CA LYS A 62 18.61 -3.32 5.79
C LYS A 62 18.62 -4.56 4.90
N LEU A 63 19.81 -5.09 4.68
CA LEU A 63 20.00 -6.41 4.09
C LEU A 63 19.76 -7.48 5.15
N ASP A 64 19.13 -8.58 4.75
CA ASP A 64 19.09 -9.79 5.55
C ASP A 64 20.47 -10.48 5.57
N SER A 65 20.61 -11.55 6.35
CA SER A 65 21.90 -12.26 6.48
C SER A 65 22.40 -12.86 5.17
N PHE A 66 21.49 -13.24 4.26
CA PHE A 66 21.84 -13.81 2.96
C PHE A 66 22.37 -12.75 1.99
N ASN A 67 21.70 -11.60 1.91
CA ASN A 67 22.09 -10.49 1.07
C ASN A 67 23.30 -9.73 1.64
N ASP A 68 23.47 -9.69 2.97
CA ASP A 68 24.70 -9.22 3.62
C ASP A 68 25.91 -10.06 3.18
N ALA A 69 25.79 -11.39 3.23
CA ALA A 69 26.86 -12.28 2.82
C ALA A 69 27.25 -12.07 1.35
N LYS A 70 26.25 -11.86 0.47
CA LYS A 70 26.49 -11.52 -0.94
C LYS A 70 27.21 -10.18 -1.11
N ALA A 71 26.74 -9.12 -0.46
CA ALA A 71 27.36 -7.80 -0.53
C ALA A 71 28.83 -7.82 -0.10
N ARG A 72 29.15 -8.62 0.93
CA ARG A 72 30.52 -8.72 1.46
C ARG A 72 31.44 -9.50 0.54
N LYS A 73 30.92 -10.56 -0.09
CA LYS A 73 31.64 -11.29 -1.13
C LYS A 73 31.86 -10.41 -2.37
N LEU A 74 30.87 -9.65 -2.79
CA LEU A 74 30.97 -8.70 -3.90
C LEU A 74 32.07 -7.66 -3.63
N CYS A 75 32.12 -7.07 -2.43
CA CYS A 75 33.14 -6.07 -2.11
C CYS A 75 34.54 -6.64 -1.86
N THR A 76 34.67 -7.93 -1.55
CA THR A 76 35.98 -8.58 -1.33
C THR A 76 36.55 -9.18 -2.60
N TYR A 77 35.70 -9.85 -3.38
CA TYR A 77 36.10 -10.69 -4.51
C TYR A 77 35.65 -10.15 -5.86
N HIS A 78 34.86 -9.06 -5.89
CA HIS A 78 34.28 -8.48 -7.12
C HIS A 78 33.44 -9.46 -7.93
N ILE A 79 32.76 -10.37 -7.24
CA ILE A 79 31.87 -11.38 -7.84
C ILE A 79 30.40 -11.02 -7.64
N ILE A 80 29.64 -11.11 -8.73
CA ILE A 80 28.21 -10.77 -8.78
C ILE A 80 27.35 -11.87 -8.14
N SER A 81 27.71 -13.15 -8.37
CA SER A 81 27.00 -14.27 -7.76
C SER A 81 27.93 -15.45 -7.48
N ASP A 82 27.86 -15.96 -6.26
CA ASP A 82 28.55 -17.16 -5.80
C ASP A 82 27.51 -18.27 -5.53
N TYR A 83 26.87 -18.76 -6.60
CA TYR A 83 25.91 -19.88 -6.54
C TYR A 83 26.51 -21.14 -5.89
N ILE A 84 27.84 -21.25 -6.04
CA ILE A 84 28.78 -22.20 -5.45
C ILE A 84 28.79 -22.33 -3.94
N ASN A 85 28.60 -21.18 -3.30
CA ASN A 85 29.21 -20.82 -2.02
C ASN A 85 30.72 -21.18 -1.94
N MET A 86 31.47 -21.00 -3.04
CA MET A 86 32.90 -21.28 -3.10
C MET A 86 33.74 -20.28 -2.31
N TYR A 87 33.27 -19.04 -2.21
CA TYR A 87 34.00 -17.96 -1.57
C TYR A 87 33.60 -17.83 -0.11
N LYS A 88 34.60 -17.71 0.76
CA LYS A 88 34.38 -17.51 2.20
C LYS A 88 33.75 -16.14 2.43
N VAL A 89 32.65 -16.08 3.17
CA VAL A 89 32.10 -14.80 3.62
C VAL A 89 33.13 -14.14 4.54
N PRO A 90 33.52 -12.87 4.32
CA PRO A 90 34.33 -12.12 5.27
C PRO A 90 33.74 -12.15 6.68
N LYS A 91 34.52 -11.80 7.72
CA LYS A 91 34.01 -11.71 9.11
C LYS A 91 33.50 -10.32 9.49
N GLU A 92 34.06 -9.28 8.89
CA GLU A 92 33.61 -7.89 9.06
C GLU A 92 32.81 -7.37 7.86
N VAL A 93 31.89 -6.46 8.13
CA VAL A 93 31.13 -5.74 7.09
C VAL A 93 32.09 -4.76 6.40
N ASN A 94 32.26 -4.89 5.09
CA ASN A 94 33.19 -4.11 4.28
C ASN A 94 32.48 -3.23 3.23
N TYR A 95 31.22 -2.91 3.49
CA TYR A 95 30.38 -2.12 2.60
C TYR A 95 29.45 -1.19 3.37
N THR A 96 28.98 -0.14 2.71
CA THR A 96 27.89 0.72 3.16
C THR A 96 26.69 0.50 2.27
N PHE A 97 25.54 0.18 2.88
CA PHE A 97 24.27 0.06 2.17
C PHE A 97 23.64 1.45 2.00
N LEU A 98 23.32 1.81 0.76
CA LEU A 98 22.72 3.09 0.39
C LEU A 98 21.33 2.84 -0.22
N PRO A 99 20.29 2.64 0.61
CA PRO A 99 18.93 2.41 0.13
C PRO A 99 18.32 3.67 -0.48
N ASP A 100 17.78 3.55 -1.69
CA ASP A 100 16.85 4.55 -2.23
C ASP A 100 15.45 4.25 -1.71
N LYS A 101 14.86 5.18 -0.96
CA LYS A 101 13.51 5.03 -0.40
C LYS A 101 12.53 5.82 -1.24
N ARG A 102 11.50 5.14 -1.72
CA ARG A 102 10.39 5.77 -2.45
C ARG A 102 9.12 5.64 -1.66
N THR A 103 8.34 6.71 -1.67
CA THR A 103 7.00 6.72 -1.07
C THR A 103 6.00 6.67 -2.20
N GLU A 104 5.18 5.63 -2.19
CA GLU A 104 4.05 5.51 -3.08
C GLU A 104 2.75 5.96 -2.39
N SER A 105 1.86 6.51 -3.21
CA SER A 105 0.61 7.14 -2.77
C SER A 105 0.82 8.39 -1.89
N GLY A 106 -0.29 9.02 -1.53
CA GLY A 106 -0.35 10.15 -0.61
C GLY A 106 -1.62 10.10 0.21
N TRP A 107 -1.64 10.79 1.35
CA TRP A 107 -2.82 10.84 2.23
C TRP A 107 -4.07 11.35 1.51
N LEU A 108 -3.90 12.27 0.55
CA LEU A 108 -5.02 12.79 -0.25
C LEU A 108 -5.62 11.70 -1.15
N ASN A 109 -4.78 10.84 -1.75
CA ASN A 109 -5.26 9.70 -2.53
C ASN A 109 -5.99 8.68 -1.64
N ALA A 110 -5.48 8.45 -0.42
CA ALA A 110 -6.14 7.57 0.55
C ALA A 110 -7.53 8.09 0.95
N LEU A 111 -7.62 9.39 1.27
CA LEU A 111 -8.89 10.05 1.58
C LEU A 111 -9.85 9.99 0.40
N PHE A 112 -9.37 10.28 -0.81
CA PHE A 112 -10.19 10.24 -2.02
C PHE A 112 -10.71 8.83 -2.33
N GLY A 113 -9.85 7.81 -2.22
CA GLY A 113 -10.23 6.41 -2.40
C GLY A 113 -11.30 5.96 -1.39
N GLY A 114 -11.12 6.29 -0.11
CA GLY A 114 -12.14 6.03 0.92
C GLY A 114 -13.45 6.76 0.64
N PHE A 115 -13.37 8.06 0.30
CA PHE A 115 -14.54 8.87 0.00
C PHE A 115 -15.35 8.30 -1.18
N LEU A 116 -14.68 7.87 -2.26
CA LEU A 116 -15.34 7.26 -3.41
C LEU A 116 -16.07 5.97 -3.04
N VAL A 117 -15.45 5.10 -2.24
CA VAL A 117 -16.09 3.86 -1.77
C VAL A 117 -17.34 4.16 -0.95
N PHE A 118 -17.28 5.13 -0.04
CA PHE A 118 -18.43 5.56 0.73
C PHE A 118 -19.54 6.14 -0.17
N LEU A 119 -19.17 6.99 -1.13
CA LEU A 119 -20.09 7.63 -2.05
C LEU A 119 -20.82 6.60 -2.92
N PHE A 120 -20.09 5.70 -3.60
CA PHE A 120 -20.71 4.66 -4.42
C PHE A 120 -21.52 3.66 -3.58
N GLY A 121 -21.00 3.25 -2.42
CA GLY A 121 -21.70 2.33 -1.53
C GLY A 121 -23.02 2.90 -1.00
N SER A 122 -23.01 4.16 -0.56
CA SER A 122 -24.22 4.84 -0.09
C SER A 122 -25.22 5.10 -1.22
N ALA A 123 -24.76 5.44 -2.43
CA ALA A 123 -25.62 5.56 -3.62
C ALA A 123 -26.33 4.24 -3.93
N ALA A 124 -25.60 3.12 -3.90
CA ALA A 124 -26.14 1.80 -4.18
C ALA A 124 -27.21 1.38 -3.17
N ILE A 125 -26.99 1.64 -1.87
CA ILE A 125 -28.00 1.41 -0.82
C ILE A 125 -29.26 2.23 -1.12
N GLU A 126 -29.12 3.54 -1.37
CA GLU A 126 -30.27 4.41 -1.60
C GLU A 126 -31.04 4.04 -2.88
N ALA A 127 -30.34 3.65 -3.95
CA ALA A 127 -30.93 3.14 -5.18
C ALA A 127 -31.74 1.86 -4.94
N PHE A 128 -31.17 0.87 -4.24
CA PHE A 128 -31.85 -0.38 -3.91
C PHE A 128 -33.16 -0.15 -3.14
N TYR A 129 -33.11 0.65 -2.06
CA TYR A 129 -34.29 0.93 -1.25
C TYR A 129 -35.31 1.82 -1.96
N SER A 130 -34.89 2.65 -2.92
CA SER A 130 -35.79 3.45 -3.76
C SER A 130 -36.53 2.57 -4.77
N GLN A 131 -35.79 1.72 -5.50
CA GLN A 131 -36.33 0.82 -6.52
C GLN A 131 -37.28 -0.23 -5.92
N ALA A 132 -36.93 -0.79 -4.77
CA ALA A 132 -37.76 -1.75 -4.05
C ALA A 132 -38.98 -1.10 -3.33
N ARG A 133 -39.15 0.23 -3.42
CA ARG A 133 -40.22 1.01 -2.77
C ARG A 133 -40.34 0.74 -1.26
N LEU A 134 -39.22 0.43 -0.62
CA LEU A 134 -39.15 0.03 0.77
C LEU A 134 -39.25 1.27 1.68
N LYS A 135 -40.28 1.31 2.53
CA LYS A 135 -40.52 2.41 3.48
C LYS A 135 -39.73 2.15 4.75
N ILE A 136 -38.56 2.77 4.86
CA ILE A 136 -37.84 2.87 6.14
C ILE A 136 -38.27 4.17 6.82
N PRO A 137 -38.63 4.16 8.12
CA PRO A 137 -39.06 5.36 8.84
C PRO A 137 -38.00 6.47 8.89
N TYR A 138 -36.70 6.11 8.80
CA TYR A 138 -35.60 7.08 8.75
C TYR A 138 -34.53 6.64 7.74
N ARG A 139 -34.40 7.38 6.62
CA ARG A 139 -33.34 7.20 5.61
C ARG A 139 -32.40 8.39 5.66
N PHE A 140 -31.32 8.29 6.43
CA PHE A 140 -30.39 9.41 6.62
C PHE A 140 -29.56 9.74 5.36
N GLY A 141 -29.37 8.82 4.42
CA GLY A 141 -28.64 9.10 3.19
C GLY A 141 -29.48 9.86 2.15
N LYS A 142 -30.80 9.69 2.18
CA LYS A 142 -31.72 10.29 1.21
C LYS A 142 -31.65 11.84 1.13
N PRO A 143 -31.63 12.61 2.24
CA PRO A 143 -31.48 14.07 2.18
C PRO A 143 -30.18 14.52 1.48
N PHE A 144 -29.07 13.84 1.76
CA PHE A 144 -27.78 14.11 1.15
C PHE A 144 -27.82 13.91 -0.37
N TRP A 145 -28.34 12.77 -0.84
CA TRP A 145 -28.45 12.48 -2.27
C TRP A 145 -29.43 13.40 -3.00
N ASN A 146 -30.55 13.76 -2.36
CA ASN A 146 -31.48 14.74 -2.91
C ASN A 146 -30.80 16.09 -3.14
N TYR A 147 -30.01 16.56 -2.16
CA TYR A 147 -29.26 17.80 -2.29
C TYR A 147 -28.20 17.71 -3.39
N LEU A 148 -27.42 16.62 -3.44
CA LEU A 148 -26.41 16.41 -4.46
C LEU A 148 -27.00 16.43 -5.88
N PHE A 149 -28.09 15.69 -6.12
CA PHE A 149 -28.76 15.68 -7.42
C PHE A 149 -29.41 17.02 -7.77
N SER A 150 -29.87 17.79 -6.78
CA SER A 150 -30.39 19.13 -7.03
C SER A 150 -29.32 20.10 -7.54
N MET A 151 -28.06 19.97 -7.09
CA MET A 151 -26.94 20.79 -7.57
C MET A 151 -26.43 20.38 -8.95
N ILE A 152 -26.61 19.12 -9.35
CA ILE A 152 -26.20 18.64 -10.68
C ILE A 152 -27.18 19.09 -11.78
N ASN A 153 -28.45 19.31 -11.42
CA ASN A 153 -29.52 19.65 -12.36
C ASN A 153 -29.78 21.17 -12.49
N THR A 154 -28.97 22.00 -11.83
CA THR A 154 -28.93 23.47 -11.98
C THR A 154 -27.71 23.88 -12.79
#